data_AF-A0A314L866-F1
#
_entry.id   AF-A0A314L866-F1
#
_cell.length_a   1.000
_cell.length_b   1.000
_cell.length_c   1.000
_cell.angle_alpha   90.00
_cell.angle_beta   90.00
_cell.angle_gamma   90.00
#
_symmetry.space_group_name_H-M   'P 1'
#
loop_
_entity.id
_entity.type
_entity.pdbx_description
1 polymer ?
#
loop_
_entity_poly.entity_id
_entity_poly.type
_entity_poly.pdbx_seq_one_letter_code
_entity_poly.pdbx_strand_id
1 'polypeptide(L)'
;MGKDVEAATEFSAKDYTDPPPAPLIDFEELKQWSFYRAAIAEFIATLLFLYVTVLTVIGYKHQSDVDANGDVCGGVGILGIAWAFGGMIFVLVYCTAGISGGHINPAVTFGLFLARKVSLIRALVYMVAQCLGAICGVGFVKAFQSAYYDRYGGGVNVMAPGHTKGVGLAAEIIGTFVLVYVVFSATDPKRSARDSHVPVSIPSNAF
;
A
#
# COMPACT_ATOMS: atom_id res chain seq x y z
N MET A 1 18.00 -53.25 -17.54
CA MET A 1 17.09 -53.03 -16.39
C MET A 1 17.98 -52.55 -15.25
N GLY A 2 18.42 -51.30 -15.26
CA GLY A 2 17.66 -50.13 -14.82
C GLY A 2 18.17 -49.75 -13.44
N LYS A 3 19.37 -49.15 -13.37
CA LYS A 3 19.89 -48.53 -12.16
C LYS A 3 19.30 -47.13 -12.11
N ASP A 4 18.20 -46.97 -11.40
CA ASP A 4 17.62 -45.68 -11.10
C ASP A 4 18.54 -44.99 -10.09
N VAL A 5 19.41 -44.12 -10.61
CA VAL A 5 20.13 -43.13 -9.82
C VAL A 5 19.07 -42.10 -9.42
N GLU A 6 18.61 -42.16 -8.18
CA GLU A 6 17.91 -41.05 -7.54
C GLU A 6 18.80 -39.82 -7.63
N ALA A 7 18.49 -38.94 -8.57
CA ALA A 7 19.00 -37.59 -8.58
C ALA A 7 18.43 -36.89 -7.35
N ALA A 8 19.20 -36.91 -6.25
CA ALA A 8 19.01 -35.98 -5.16
C ALA A 8 19.09 -34.58 -5.77
N THR A 9 17.95 -33.93 -5.91
CA THR A 9 17.87 -32.50 -6.17
C THR A 9 18.46 -31.81 -4.95
N GLU A 10 19.77 -31.52 -4.99
CA GLU A 10 20.38 -30.51 -4.14
C GLU A 10 19.62 -29.20 -4.38
N PHE A 11 18.66 -28.91 -3.50
CA PHE A 11 18.26 -27.53 -3.27
C PHE A 11 19.49 -26.83 -2.70
N SER A 12 20.34 -26.32 -3.59
CA SER A 12 21.39 -25.38 -3.24
C SER A 12 20.69 -24.17 -2.63
N ALA A 13 20.57 -24.18 -1.29
CA ALA A 13 20.24 -23.01 -0.52
C ALA A 13 21.34 -22.01 -0.81
N LYS A 14 21.14 -21.15 -1.82
CA LYS A 14 22.01 -19.99 -2.02
C LYS A 14 21.94 -19.23 -0.71
N ASP A 15 23.06 -19.21 0.01
CA ASP A 15 23.19 -18.44 1.25
C ASP A 15 22.84 -16.99 0.92
N TYR A 16 21.65 -16.57 1.35
CA TYR A 16 21.18 -15.22 1.13
C TYR A 16 22.03 -14.30 2.00
N THR A 17 22.76 -13.40 1.34
CA THR A 17 23.52 -12.35 2.02
C THR A 17 22.64 -11.11 2.10
N ASP A 18 22.45 -10.60 3.32
CA ASP A 18 21.69 -9.37 3.52
C ASP A 18 22.39 -8.21 2.79
N PRO A 19 21.68 -7.43 1.95
CA PRO A 19 22.26 -6.25 1.33
C PRO A 19 22.69 -5.27 2.42
N PRO A 20 23.74 -4.47 2.17
CA PRO A 20 24.19 -3.47 3.13
C PRO A 20 23.03 -2.53 3.50
N PRO A 21 22.93 -2.10 4.77
CA PRO A 21 21.89 -1.19 5.20
C PRO A 21 21.94 0.09 4.37
N ALA A 22 20.77 0.62 3.99
CA ALA A 22 20.71 1.83 3.20
C ALA A 22 21.44 2.98 3.92
N PRO A 23 22.25 3.77 3.20
CA PRO A 23 22.81 5.00 3.74
C PRO A 23 21.66 5.90 4.25
N LEU A 24 21.85 6.50 5.43
CA LEU A 24 20.82 7.33 6.04
C LEU A 24 20.47 8.53 5.16
N ILE A 25 21.48 9.12 4.53
CA ILE A 25 21.35 10.25 3.61
C ILE A 25 22.15 9.89 2.36
N ASP A 26 21.47 9.87 1.21
CA ASP A 26 22.08 9.57 -0.08
C ASP A 26 21.60 10.58 -1.13
N PHE A 27 22.38 11.63 -1.32
CA PHE A 27 22.06 12.70 -2.27
C PHE A 27 22.26 12.27 -3.73
N GLU A 28 22.97 11.17 -4.00
CA GLU A 28 23.20 10.70 -5.36
C GLU A 28 21.90 10.14 -5.97
N GLU A 29 20.95 9.67 -5.14
CA GLU A 29 19.62 9.24 -5.60
C GLU A 29 18.87 10.34 -6.35
N LEU A 30 19.08 11.62 -6.00
CA LEU A 30 18.42 12.75 -6.66
C LEU A 30 18.86 12.93 -8.12
N LYS A 31 20.02 12.40 -8.51
CA LYS A 31 20.49 12.45 -9.90
C LYS A 31 19.89 11.33 -10.74
N GLN A 32 19.28 10.32 -10.11
CA GLN A 32 18.81 9.13 -10.80
C GLN A 32 17.39 9.32 -11.36
N TRP A 33 17.20 9.00 -12.64
CA TRP A 33 15.87 9.07 -13.25
C TRP A 33 14.88 8.05 -12.65
N SER A 34 15.39 6.90 -12.19
CA SER A 34 14.61 5.88 -11.48
C SER A 34 13.95 6.43 -10.22
N PHE A 35 14.61 7.35 -9.50
CA PHE A 35 14.08 7.98 -8.30
C PHE A 35 12.80 8.79 -8.58
N TYR A 36 12.83 9.65 -9.60
CA TYR A 36 11.67 10.44 -9.99
C TYR A 36 10.53 9.57 -10.53
N ARG A 37 10.85 8.53 -11.30
CA ARG A 37 9.84 7.55 -11.75
C ARG A 37 9.16 6.86 -10.57
N ALA A 38 9.93 6.51 -9.54
CA ALA A 38 9.38 5.92 -8.33
C ALA A 38 8.49 6.89 -7.55
N ALA A 39 8.89 8.15 -7.40
CA ALA A 39 8.07 9.18 -6.77
C ALA A 39 6.74 9.43 -7.52
N ILE A 40 6.79 9.45 -8.86
CA ILE A 40 5.58 9.56 -9.70
C ILE A 40 4.70 8.32 -9.54
N ALA A 41 5.28 7.12 -9.47
CA ALA A 41 4.53 5.89 -9.26
C ALA A 41 3.81 5.89 -7.91
N GLU A 42 4.47 6.31 -6.83
CA GLU A 42 3.84 6.48 -5.50
C GLU A 42 2.70 7.51 -5.53
N PHE A 43 2.91 8.66 -6.17
CA PHE A 43 1.87 9.68 -6.33
C PHE A 43 0.63 9.13 -7.07
N ILE A 44 0.83 8.52 -8.25
CA ILE A 44 -0.27 8.00 -9.08
C ILE A 44 -0.97 6.83 -8.38
N ALA A 45 -0.21 5.94 -7.73
CA ALA A 45 -0.80 4.83 -6.99
C ALA A 45 -1.67 5.32 -5.84
N THR A 46 -1.18 6.26 -5.01
CA THR A 46 -1.97 6.79 -3.90
C THR A 46 -3.17 7.61 -4.41
N LEU A 47 -3.05 8.32 -5.53
CA LEU A 47 -4.16 8.99 -6.18
C LEU A 47 -5.27 8.01 -6.57
N LEU A 48 -4.93 6.93 -7.28
CA LEU A 48 -5.89 5.90 -7.69
C LEU A 48 -6.49 5.19 -6.48
N PHE A 49 -5.66 4.90 -5.46
CA PHE A 49 -6.10 4.28 -4.23
C PHE A 49 -7.20 5.09 -3.56
N LEU A 50 -6.98 6.38 -3.32
CA LEU A 50 -7.96 7.25 -2.65
C LEU A 50 -9.17 7.55 -3.54
N TYR A 51 -8.95 7.72 -4.85
CA TYR A 51 -10.05 7.93 -5.79
C TYR A 51 -11.07 6.78 -5.76
N VAL A 52 -10.60 5.54 -5.92
CA VAL A 52 -11.48 4.36 -5.98
C VAL A 52 -12.12 4.06 -4.62
N THR A 53 -11.35 4.11 -3.54
CA THR A 53 -11.85 3.75 -2.20
C THR A 53 -12.86 4.76 -1.67
N VAL A 54 -12.60 6.06 -1.82
CA VAL A 54 -13.53 7.11 -1.37
C VAL A 54 -14.80 7.13 -2.22
N LEU A 55 -14.70 6.92 -3.55
CA LEU A 55 -15.89 6.73 -4.39
C LEU A 55 -16.73 5.53 -3.95
N THR A 56 -16.09 4.43 -3.56
CA THR A 56 -16.80 3.23 -3.09
C THR A 56 -17.55 3.52 -1.79
N VAL A 57 -16.93 4.25 -0.84
CA VAL A 57 -17.56 4.66 0.42
C VAL A 57 -18.76 5.58 0.17
N ILE A 58 -18.60 6.60 -0.68
CA ILE A 58 -19.69 7.53 -1.03
C ILE A 58 -20.81 6.80 -1.76
N GLY A 59 -20.47 5.94 -2.73
CA GLY A 59 -21.43 5.14 -3.48
C GLY A 59 -22.25 4.20 -2.59
N TYR A 60 -21.61 3.55 -1.61
CA TYR A 60 -22.31 2.76 -0.61
C TYR A 60 -23.27 3.63 0.21
N LYS A 61 -22.78 4.72 0.81
CA LYS A 61 -23.61 5.61 1.64
C LYS A 61 -24.80 6.17 0.87
N HIS A 62 -24.63 6.51 -0.40
CA HIS A 62 -25.71 6.98 -1.26
C HIS A 62 -26.76 5.89 -1.51
N GLN A 63 -26.33 4.69 -1.88
CA GLN A 63 -27.25 3.59 -2.20
C GLN A 63 -27.98 3.06 -0.96
N SER A 64 -27.40 3.22 0.22
CA SER A 64 -28.01 2.84 1.51
C SER A 64 -28.84 3.92 2.19
N ASP A 65 -28.90 5.13 1.62
CA ASP A 65 -29.59 6.28 2.23
C ASP A 65 -31.10 6.22 1.96
N VAL A 66 -31.86 5.74 2.95
CA VAL A 66 -33.33 5.64 2.88
C VAL A 66 -34.02 6.99 2.67
N ASP A 67 -33.43 8.08 3.16
CA ASP A 67 -33.97 9.44 2.97
C ASP A 67 -33.76 9.94 1.53
N ALA A 68 -32.91 9.27 0.75
CA ALA A 68 -32.68 9.49 -0.67
C ALA A 68 -33.31 8.41 -1.57
N ASN A 69 -34.27 7.62 -1.07
CA ASN A 69 -34.87 6.46 -1.73
C ASN A 69 -33.88 5.30 -1.98
N GLY A 70 -32.84 5.18 -1.16
CA GLY A 70 -31.93 4.03 -1.13
C GLY A 70 -32.52 2.82 -0.41
N ASP A 71 -31.88 1.67 -0.57
CA ASP A 71 -32.21 0.41 0.12
C ASP A 71 -31.20 0.18 1.24
N VAL A 72 -31.66 -0.15 2.44
CA VAL A 72 -30.80 -0.47 3.60
C VAL A 72 -29.80 -1.58 3.28
N CYS A 73 -30.20 -2.51 2.40
CA CYS A 73 -29.36 -3.61 1.92
C CYS A 73 -28.69 -3.31 0.56
N GLY A 74 -28.82 -2.09 0.05
CA GLY A 74 -28.31 -1.66 -1.24
C GLY A 74 -26.80 -1.43 -1.27
N GLY A 75 -26.23 -1.55 -2.47
CA GLY A 75 -24.82 -1.33 -2.73
C GLY A 75 -23.89 -2.44 -2.24
N VAL A 76 -22.61 -2.10 -2.07
CA VAL A 76 -21.55 -3.09 -1.85
C VAL A 76 -21.39 -3.51 -0.38
N GLY A 77 -22.06 -2.82 0.54
CA GLY A 77 -21.93 -3.04 1.99
C GLY A 77 -20.55 -2.68 2.57
N ILE A 78 -20.43 -2.81 3.89
CA ILE A 78 -19.14 -2.62 4.61
C ILE A 78 -18.10 -3.64 4.12
N LEU A 79 -18.53 -4.85 3.78
CA LEU A 79 -17.65 -5.88 3.22
C LEU A 79 -17.04 -5.44 1.88
N GLY A 80 -17.84 -4.85 0.99
CA GLY A 80 -17.36 -4.32 -0.27
C GLY A 80 -16.41 -3.14 -0.11
N ILE A 81 -16.63 -2.28 0.90
CA ILE A 81 -15.67 -1.24 1.26
C ILE A 81 -14.33 -1.86 1.68
N ALA A 82 -14.34 -2.85 2.58
CA ALA A 82 -13.12 -3.53 3.02
C ALA A 82 -12.36 -4.18 1.83
N TRP A 83 -13.09 -4.80 0.90
CA TRP A 83 -12.52 -5.34 -0.34
C TRP A 83 -11.95 -4.27 -1.26
N ALA A 84 -12.59 -3.10 -1.38
CA ALA A 84 -12.06 -2.02 -2.20
C ALA A 84 -10.73 -1.50 -1.64
N PHE A 85 -10.62 -1.31 -0.32
CA PHE A 85 -9.36 -0.89 0.31
C PHE A 85 -8.26 -1.96 0.16
N GLY A 86 -8.53 -3.20 0.56
CA GLY A 86 -7.53 -4.28 0.49
C GLY A 86 -7.17 -4.65 -0.95
N GLY A 87 -8.17 -4.76 -1.84
CA GLY A 87 -8.01 -5.10 -3.24
C GLY A 87 -7.23 -4.04 -4.02
N MET A 88 -7.47 -2.75 -3.78
CA MET A 88 -6.69 -1.69 -4.40
C MET A 88 -5.23 -1.71 -3.95
N ILE A 89 -4.95 -1.95 -2.67
CA ILE A 89 -3.56 -2.12 -2.22
C ILE A 89 -2.92 -3.33 -2.91
N PHE A 90 -3.59 -4.48 -2.97
CA PHE A 90 -3.07 -5.65 -3.68
C PHE A 90 -2.71 -5.34 -5.14
N VAL A 91 -3.64 -4.74 -5.89
CA VAL A 91 -3.41 -4.40 -7.31
C VAL A 91 -2.30 -3.36 -7.47
N LEU A 92 -2.32 -2.28 -6.69
CA LEU A 92 -1.36 -1.20 -6.86
C LEU A 92 0.04 -1.58 -6.41
N VAL A 93 0.18 -2.35 -5.32
CA VAL A 93 1.47 -2.92 -4.91
C VAL A 93 1.98 -3.85 -6.00
N TYR A 94 1.13 -4.71 -6.56
CA TYR A 94 1.52 -5.56 -7.70
C TYR A 94 2.06 -4.75 -8.88
N CYS A 95 1.41 -3.63 -9.23
CA CYS A 95 1.84 -2.77 -10.34
C CYS A 95 3.11 -1.95 -10.03
N THR A 96 3.33 -1.55 -8.77
CA THR A 96 4.36 -0.55 -8.41
C THR A 96 5.53 -1.11 -7.63
N ALA A 97 5.46 -2.34 -7.12
CA ALA A 97 6.55 -2.99 -6.39
C ALA A 97 7.87 -3.00 -7.18
N GLY A 98 7.82 -3.29 -8.48
CA GLY A 98 9.00 -3.27 -9.35
C GLY A 98 9.51 -1.89 -9.76
N ILE A 99 8.81 -0.81 -9.40
CA ILE A 99 9.16 0.57 -9.79
C ILE A 99 9.59 1.38 -8.56
N SER A 100 8.73 1.45 -7.53
CA SER A 100 8.95 2.24 -6.33
C SER A 100 9.17 1.42 -5.06
N GLY A 101 8.82 0.14 -5.07
CA GLY A 101 8.65 -0.70 -3.88
C GLY A 101 7.19 -0.80 -3.41
N GLY A 102 6.27 -0.03 -4.01
CA GLY A 102 4.84 -0.12 -3.76
C GLY A 102 4.44 0.20 -2.32
N HIS A 103 4.88 1.34 -1.80
CA HIS A 103 4.61 1.71 -0.41
C HIS A 103 3.18 2.23 -0.24
N ILE A 104 2.78 3.21 -1.07
CA ILE A 104 1.45 3.83 -1.20
C ILE A 104 0.95 4.51 0.10
N ASN A 105 1.70 4.38 1.20
CA ASN A 105 1.34 4.76 2.55
C ASN A 105 2.56 5.34 3.30
N PRO A 106 2.43 6.52 3.92
CA PRO A 106 3.50 7.12 4.71
C PRO A 106 3.99 6.26 5.88
N ALA A 107 3.10 5.55 6.58
CA ALA A 107 3.48 4.70 7.71
C ALA A 107 4.30 3.48 7.26
N VAL A 108 4.00 2.91 6.10
CA VAL A 108 4.79 1.83 5.48
C VAL A 108 6.18 2.34 5.10
N THR A 109 6.23 3.49 4.44
CA THR A 109 7.49 4.16 4.08
C THR A 109 8.34 4.46 5.30
N PHE A 110 7.72 4.97 6.37
CA PHE A 110 8.39 5.28 7.61
C PHE A 110 8.93 4.01 8.31
N GLY A 111 8.14 2.93 8.35
CA GLY A 111 8.59 1.66 8.89
C GLY A 111 9.83 1.14 8.18
N LEU A 112 9.82 1.13 6.84
CA LEU A 112 10.96 0.69 6.02
C LEU A 112 12.19 1.60 6.19
N PHE A 113 11.99 2.90 6.38
CA PHE A 113 13.06 3.83 6.74
C PHE A 113 13.70 3.48 8.09
N LEU A 114 12.89 3.23 9.13
CA LEU A 114 13.39 2.84 10.46
C LEU A 114 14.17 1.52 10.41
N ALA A 115 13.77 0.59 9.54
CA ALA A 115 14.47 -0.66 9.30
C ALA A 115 15.70 -0.53 8.37
N ARG A 116 16.10 0.69 7.99
CA ARG A 116 17.19 0.99 7.05
C ARG A 116 17.09 0.26 5.70
N LYS A 117 15.86 0.06 5.24
CA LYS A 117 15.57 -0.45 3.89
C LYS A 117 15.46 0.67 2.86
N VAL A 118 15.27 1.91 3.31
CA VAL A 118 15.08 3.11 2.48
C VAL A 118 15.84 4.29 3.09
N SER A 119 16.41 5.17 2.24
CA SER A 119 17.11 6.40 2.65
C SER A 119 16.12 7.45 3.20
N LEU A 120 16.59 8.41 4.01
CA LEU A 120 15.75 9.49 4.53
C LEU A 120 15.17 10.35 3.40
N ILE A 121 15.97 10.64 2.37
CA ILE A 121 15.55 11.49 1.25
C ILE A 121 14.41 10.83 0.48
N ARG A 122 14.56 9.54 0.14
CA ARG A 122 13.51 8.75 -0.51
C ARG A 122 12.26 8.65 0.34
N ALA A 123 12.40 8.42 1.64
CA ALA A 123 11.28 8.36 2.55
C ALA A 123 10.45 9.65 2.56
N LEU A 124 11.12 10.81 2.67
CA LEU A 124 10.44 12.12 2.67
C LEU A 124 9.76 12.40 1.33
N VAL A 125 10.44 12.16 0.21
CA VAL A 125 9.86 12.39 -1.13
C VAL A 125 8.66 11.49 -1.36
N TYR A 126 8.72 10.21 -0.96
CA TYR A 126 7.58 9.30 -1.07
C TYR A 126 6.41 9.75 -0.20
N MET A 127 6.63 10.16 1.05
CA MET A 127 5.56 10.64 1.92
C MET A 127 4.88 11.89 1.35
N VAL A 128 5.65 12.82 0.80
CA VAL A 128 5.09 14.00 0.11
C VAL A 128 4.30 13.57 -1.13
N ALA A 129 4.85 12.70 -1.97
CA ALA A 129 4.15 12.18 -3.16
C ALA A 129 2.84 11.47 -2.80
N GLN A 130 2.85 10.63 -1.75
CA GLN A 130 1.66 9.93 -1.25
C GLN A 130 0.61 10.90 -0.73
N CYS A 131 0.99 11.89 0.08
CA CYS A 131 0.06 12.90 0.58
C CYS A 131 -0.54 13.73 -0.55
N LEU A 132 0.26 14.18 -1.51
CA LEU A 132 -0.23 14.91 -2.69
C LEU A 132 -1.13 14.03 -3.56
N GLY A 133 -0.76 12.77 -3.77
CA GLY A 133 -1.56 11.80 -4.51
C GLY A 133 -2.93 11.60 -3.85
N ALA A 134 -2.96 11.42 -2.52
CA ALA A 134 -4.19 11.31 -1.75
C ALA A 134 -5.08 12.55 -1.90
N ILE A 135 -4.50 13.75 -1.78
CA ILE A 135 -5.22 15.02 -1.97
C ILE A 135 -5.83 15.09 -3.38
N CYS A 136 -5.06 14.77 -4.42
CA CYS A 136 -5.55 14.77 -5.80
C CYS A 136 -6.63 13.71 -6.03
N GLY A 137 -6.47 12.50 -5.48
CA GLY A 137 -7.42 11.40 -5.62
C GLY A 137 -8.78 11.77 -5.05
N VAL A 138 -8.82 12.25 -3.81
CA VAL A 138 -10.05 12.72 -3.16
C VAL A 138 -10.56 14.00 -3.83
N GLY A 139 -9.66 14.88 -4.30
CA GLY A 139 -10.01 16.07 -5.06
C GLY A 139 -10.81 15.75 -6.33
N PHE A 140 -10.43 14.71 -7.07
CA PHE A 140 -11.21 14.25 -8.22
C PHE A 140 -12.58 13.70 -7.83
N VAL A 141 -12.68 12.97 -6.71
CA VAL A 141 -13.99 12.52 -6.20
C VAL A 141 -14.90 13.72 -5.94
N LYS A 142 -14.40 14.74 -5.24
CA LYS A 142 -15.15 15.96 -4.98
C LYS A 142 -15.49 16.72 -6.27
N ALA A 143 -14.57 16.79 -7.23
CA ALA A 143 -14.79 17.51 -8.49
C ALA A 143 -15.90 16.86 -9.34
N PHE A 144 -15.97 15.53 -9.38
CA PHE A 144 -16.95 14.81 -10.21
C PHE A 144 -18.29 14.59 -9.51
N GLN A 145 -18.31 14.54 -8.16
CA GLN A 145 -19.50 14.20 -7.39
C GLN A 145 -19.66 15.09 -6.15
N SER A 146 -19.51 16.41 -6.31
CA SER A 146 -19.49 17.38 -5.19
C SER A 146 -20.69 17.27 -4.25
N ALA A 147 -21.91 17.18 -4.78
CA ALA A 147 -23.12 17.05 -3.98
C ALA A 147 -23.13 15.79 -3.10
N TYR A 148 -22.70 14.65 -3.64
CA TYR A 148 -22.61 13.40 -2.89
C TYR A 148 -21.43 13.41 -1.90
N TYR A 149 -20.29 13.98 -2.30
CA TYR A 149 -19.12 14.14 -1.45
C TYR A 149 -19.45 14.92 -0.18
N ASP A 150 -20.07 16.10 -0.34
CA ASP A 150 -20.40 16.98 0.78
C ASP A 150 -21.51 16.37 1.66
N ARG A 151 -22.53 15.73 1.06
CA ARG A 151 -23.62 15.07 1.80
C ARG A 151 -23.15 13.87 2.63
N TYR A 152 -22.23 13.05 2.09
CA TYR A 152 -21.83 11.78 2.70
C TYR A 152 -20.50 11.82 3.46
N GLY A 153 -19.97 13.02 3.71
CA GLY A 153 -18.81 13.27 4.58
C GLY A 153 -17.45 12.97 3.93
N GLY A 154 -17.40 12.89 2.60
CA GLY A 154 -16.16 12.89 1.82
C GLY A 154 -15.16 11.75 2.07
N GLY A 155 -15.60 10.66 2.74
CA GLY A 155 -14.72 9.54 3.09
C GLY A 155 -13.68 9.85 4.18
N VAL A 156 -13.91 10.89 5.00
CA VAL A 156 -13.00 11.27 6.07
C VAL A 156 -13.06 10.29 7.24
N ASN A 157 -11.90 9.94 7.79
CA ASN A 157 -11.80 9.16 9.02
C ASN A 157 -12.25 10.01 10.22
N VAL A 158 -13.32 9.59 10.89
CA VAL A 158 -13.88 10.25 12.05
C VAL A 158 -14.11 9.24 13.17
N MET A 159 -14.07 9.72 14.42
CA MET A 159 -14.37 8.88 15.57
C MET A 159 -15.85 8.51 15.58
N ALA A 160 -16.15 7.21 15.63
CA ALA A 160 -17.52 6.75 15.80
C ALA A 160 -18.08 7.25 17.15
N PRO A 161 -19.38 7.63 17.21
CA PRO A 161 -20.01 8.01 18.46
C PRO A 161 -19.82 6.95 19.56
N GLY A 162 -19.67 7.40 20.80
CA GLY A 162 -19.48 6.50 21.96
C GLY A 162 -18.05 5.99 22.17
N HIS A 163 -17.08 6.38 21.33
CA HIS A 163 -15.67 6.01 21.50
C HIS A 163 -14.82 7.21 21.96
N THR A 164 -13.77 6.93 22.73
CA THR A 164 -12.83 7.96 23.19
C THR A 164 -11.64 8.09 22.24
N LYS A 165 -10.97 9.25 22.29
CA LYS A 165 -9.75 9.51 21.51
C LYS A 165 -8.65 8.47 21.77
N GLY A 166 -8.53 7.99 23.00
CA GLY A 166 -7.58 6.95 23.37
C GLY A 166 -7.87 5.60 22.69
N VAL A 167 -9.14 5.19 22.63
CA VAL A 167 -9.55 3.95 21.95
C VAL A 167 -9.30 4.04 20.44
N GLY A 168 -9.66 5.17 19.82
CA GLY A 168 -9.38 5.39 18.39
C GLY A 168 -7.89 5.33 18.08
N LEU A 169 -7.06 5.99 18.89
CA LEU A 169 -5.60 5.95 18.72
C LEU A 169 -5.05 4.52 18.87
N ALA A 170 -5.50 3.76 19.86
CA ALA A 170 -5.08 2.38 20.05
C ALA A 170 -5.45 1.48 18.85
N ALA A 171 -6.65 1.65 18.30
CA ALA A 171 -7.11 0.93 17.12
C ALA A 171 -6.22 1.23 15.90
N GLU A 172 -5.91 2.51 15.65
CA GLU A 172 -5.01 2.92 14.55
C GLU A 172 -3.59 2.37 14.70
N ILE A 173 -3.04 2.36 15.92
CA ILE A 173 -1.73 1.78 16.22
C ILE A 173 -1.71 0.28 15.89
N ILE A 174 -2.71 -0.47 16.38
CA ILE A 174 -2.79 -1.92 16.16
C ILE A 174 -2.99 -2.24 14.67
N GLY A 175 -3.91 -1.53 14.00
CA GLY A 175 -4.16 -1.72 12.56
C GLY A 175 -2.94 -1.43 11.71
N THR A 176 -2.24 -0.32 11.99
CA THR A 176 -1.00 0.04 11.30
C THR A 176 0.13 -0.94 11.60
N PHE A 177 0.24 -1.42 12.84
CA PHE A 177 1.22 -2.45 13.21
C PHE A 177 1.02 -3.72 12.38
N VAL A 178 -0.21 -4.23 12.27
CA VAL A 178 -0.53 -5.41 11.46
C VAL A 178 -0.14 -5.18 10.00
N LEU A 179 -0.51 -4.03 9.42
CA LEU A 179 -0.16 -3.67 8.05
C LEU A 179 1.36 -3.67 7.84
N VAL A 180 2.11 -2.96 8.67
CA VAL A 180 3.57 -2.82 8.52
C VAL A 180 4.28 -4.15 8.80
N TYR A 181 3.82 -4.94 9.77
CA TYR A 181 4.32 -6.29 10.03
C TYR A 181 4.16 -7.21 8.82
N VAL A 182 3.00 -7.16 8.15
CA VAL A 182 2.76 -7.92 6.91
C VAL A 182 3.71 -7.46 5.79
N VAL A 183 3.95 -6.15 5.64
CA VAL A 183 4.90 -5.64 4.66
C VAL A 183 6.32 -6.16 4.92
N PHE A 184 6.79 -6.13 6.17
CA PHE A 184 8.10 -6.70 6.51
C PHE A 184 8.17 -8.20 6.23
N SER A 185 7.09 -8.94 6.54
CA SER A 185 7.02 -10.38 6.31
C SER A 185 6.94 -10.76 4.82
N ALA A 186 6.36 -9.88 4.00
CA ALA A 186 6.26 -10.05 2.55
C ALA A 186 7.56 -9.66 1.83
N THR A 187 8.33 -8.73 2.39
CA THR A 187 9.59 -8.25 1.84
C THR A 187 10.82 -8.99 2.40
N ASP A 188 10.62 -9.91 3.36
CA ASP A 188 11.71 -10.70 3.95
C ASP A 188 12.32 -11.67 2.92
N PRO A 189 13.58 -11.44 2.52
CA PRO A 189 14.27 -12.26 1.53
C PRO A 189 14.65 -13.67 2.03
N LYS A 190 14.63 -13.91 3.35
CA LYS A 190 14.93 -15.22 3.96
C LYS A 190 13.75 -16.18 3.89
N ARG A 191 12.60 -15.73 3.38
CA ARG A 191 11.41 -16.56 3.20
C ARG A 191 11.50 -17.34 1.89
N SER A 192 11.75 -18.64 2.01
CA SER A 192 11.90 -19.61 0.90
C SER A 192 10.69 -19.73 -0.05
N ALA A 193 9.52 -19.19 0.33
CA ALA A 193 8.27 -19.28 -0.45
C ALA A 193 8.14 -18.28 -1.62
N ARG A 194 9.22 -17.57 -1.98
CA ARG A 194 9.18 -16.53 -3.03
C ARG A 194 8.93 -17.10 -4.44
N ASP A 195 9.10 -18.41 -4.63
CA ASP A 195 9.09 -19.06 -5.93
C ASP A 195 7.71 -19.42 -6.51
N SER A 196 6.59 -19.10 -5.85
CA SER A 196 5.27 -19.46 -6.42
C SER A 196 4.24 -18.34 -6.56
N HIS A 197 4.30 -17.25 -5.79
CA HIS A 197 3.26 -16.18 -5.88
C HIS A 197 3.77 -14.75 -5.69
N VAL A 198 5.08 -14.51 -5.74
CA VAL A 198 5.65 -13.18 -5.99
C VAL A 198 6.29 -13.25 -7.38
N PRO A 199 5.66 -12.72 -8.44
CA PRO A 199 6.27 -12.80 -9.75
C PRO A 199 7.48 -11.86 -9.75
N VAL A 200 8.62 -12.44 -10.10
CA VAL A 200 9.92 -11.80 -10.29
C VAL A 200 10.73 -11.64 -9.01
N SER A 201 11.62 -12.62 -8.84
CA SER A 201 12.94 -12.41 -8.29
C SER A 201 13.58 -11.15 -8.87
N ILE A 202 13.58 -10.07 -8.10
CA ILE A 202 14.46 -8.93 -8.39
C ILE A 202 15.85 -9.36 -7.91
N PRO A 203 16.83 -9.54 -8.80
CA PRO A 203 18.21 -9.68 -8.38
C PRO A 203 18.65 -8.36 -7.73
N SER A 204 19.23 -8.45 -6.54
CA SER A 204 19.83 -7.37 -5.77
C SER A 204 21.03 -6.67 -6.46
N ASN A 205 21.27 -6.97 -7.74
CA ASN A 205 22.42 -6.49 -8.51
C ASN A 205 22.01 -5.51 -9.64
N ALA A 206 20.82 -4.92 -9.54
CA ALA A 206 20.35 -3.88 -10.46
C ALA A 206 20.11 -2.55 -9.74
N PHE A 207 21.09 -2.13 -8.93
CA PHE A 207 21.37 -0.73 -8.56
C PHE A 207 22.87 -0.57 -8.39
#